data_AF-A0A1H7RDE1-F1
#
_entry.id   AF-A0A1H7RDE1-F1
#
_cell.length_a   1.000
_cell.length_b   1.000
_cell.length_c   1.000
_cell.angle_alpha   90.00
_cell.angle_beta   90.00
_cell.angle_gamma   90.00
#
_symmetry.space_group_name_H-M   'P 1'
#
loop_
_entity.id
_entity.type
_entity.pdbx_description
1 polymer ?
#
loop_
_entity_poly.entity_id
_entity_poly.type
_entity_poly.pdbx_seq_one_letter_code
_entity_poly.pdbx_strand_id
1 'polypeptide(L)'
;MSTLSFAAQTKKELTMIESQSCCEKAELSALIRMNGSVQLSNKKVILDISTENAAIARRIYSLIKKHFQAHTELLVRKKMRLKKNNVYIVRIPAQVQEILKELRIVSEGFLFQSRIDEQIVRKNCCKRAYLRGAFMAGGSVNNPEGSSYHLEIASMYEEHCQSLVDLANEFHLNARCIERKKGFIFYIKEGEKIIEFLNLIGAHQALFKFEDVRIMRDMRNSVNRIVNCETANLNKTIGAAVRQIENIKLLQKEVGLENLPDKLREVAEIRLAHPDMNLKEVGELLKGTVSKSGVNHRLRKIDELAEKIRNA
;
A
#
# COMPACT_ATOMS: atom_id res chain seq x y z
N MET A 1 18.84 -1.43 18.81
CA MET A 1 18.69 -0.18 18.04
C MET A 1 17.30 -0.17 17.43
N SER A 2 16.46 0.84 17.69
CA SER A 2 15.15 0.91 17.04
C SER A 2 15.36 1.16 15.54
N THR A 3 15.05 0.18 14.71
CA THR A 3 15.05 0.30 13.25
C THR A 3 14.19 1.50 12.85
N LEU A 4 14.74 2.44 12.09
CA LEU A 4 13.96 3.59 11.58
C LEU A 4 12.75 3.08 10.81
N SER A 5 11.59 3.72 10.98
CA SER A 5 10.39 3.40 10.18
C SER A 5 10.65 3.66 8.70
N PHE A 6 9.89 2.97 7.83
CA PHE A 6 9.99 3.13 6.39
C PHE A 6 9.81 4.60 5.97
N ALA A 7 8.78 5.29 6.48
CA ALA A 7 8.60 6.72 6.26
C ALA A 7 9.81 7.58 6.69
N ALA A 8 10.46 7.28 7.81
CA ALA A 8 11.63 8.03 8.26
C ALA A 8 12.85 7.80 7.36
N GLN A 9 13.01 6.60 6.79
CA GLN A 9 14.03 6.27 5.80
C GLN A 9 13.77 7.03 4.50
N THR A 10 12.54 7.00 3.97
CA THR A 10 12.11 7.75 2.78
C THR A 10 12.39 9.25 2.95
N LYS A 11 12.01 9.83 4.10
CA LYS A 11 12.29 11.25 4.38
C LYS A 11 13.78 11.57 4.40
N LYS A 12 14.62 10.68 4.95
CA LYS A 12 16.07 10.88 4.98
C LYS A 12 16.66 10.87 3.56
N GLU A 13 16.22 9.94 2.71
CA GLU A 13 16.63 9.87 1.30
C GLU A 13 16.35 11.20 0.58
N LEU A 14 15.14 11.73 0.71
CA LEU A 14 14.72 12.98 0.06
C LEU A 14 15.59 14.18 0.41
N THR A 15 16.23 14.17 1.60
CA THR A 15 17.10 15.28 2.02
C THR A 15 18.42 15.35 1.25
N MET A 16 18.77 14.31 0.50
CA MET A 16 20.00 14.24 -0.29
C MET A 16 19.79 14.71 -1.74
N ILE A 17 18.56 15.02 -2.15
CA ILE A 17 18.27 15.40 -3.53
C ILE A 17 18.77 16.81 -3.81
N GLU A 18 19.70 16.94 -4.76
CA GLU A 18 20.13 18.22 -5.31
C GLU A 18 19.13 18.70 -6.36
N SER A 19 18.83 20.00 -6.37
CA SER A 19 17.87 20.56 -7.33
C SER A 19 18.17 22.01 -7.65
N GLN A 20 17.56 22.52 -8.72
CA GLN A 20 17.70 23.90 -9.14
C GLN A 20 17.11 24.87 -8.09
N SER A 21 17.59 26.12 -8.08
CA SER A 21 17.18 27.14 -7.10
C SER A 21 15.66 27.30 -6.96
N CYS A 22 14.91 27.27 -8.07
CA CYS A 22 13.44 27.36 -8.01
C CYS A 22 12.77 26.18 -7.28
N CYS A 23 13.30 24.97 -7.44
CA CYS A 23 12.80 23.76 -6.78
C CYS A 23 13.13 23.78 -5.28
N GLU A 24 14.34 24.23 -4.94
CA GLU A 24 14.76 24.39 -3.55
C GLU A 24 13.87 25.38 -2.79
N LYS A 25 13.51 26.51 -3.43
CA LYS A 25 12.56 27.47 -2.86
C LYS A 25 11.16 26.87 -2.70
N ALA A 26 10.65 26.13 -3.68
CA ALA A 26 9.35 25.48 -3.58
C ALA A 26 9.29 24.42 -2.47
N GLU A 27 10.33 23.62 -2.34
CA GLU A 27 10.45 22.64 -1.26
C GLU A 27 10.55 23.31 0.13
N LEU A 28 11.36 24.36 0.24
CA LEU A 28 11.51 25.13 1.47
C LEU A 28 10.21 25.83 1.85
N SER A 29 9.46 26.36 0.87
CA SER A 29 8.13 26.93 1.09
C SER A 29 7.20 25.92 1.78
N ALA A 30 7.12 24.69 1.27
CA ALA A 30 6.28 23.65 1.87
C ALA A 30 6.74 23.28 3.30
N LEU A 31 8.04 23.13 3.52
CA LEU A 31 8.61 22.84 4.84
C LEU A 31 8.27 23.91 5.88
N ILE A 32 8.45 25.18 5.54
CA ILE A 32 8.14 26.31 6.43
C ILE A 32 6.64 26.46 6.62
N ARG A 33 5.85 26.31 5.55
CA ARG A 33 4.39 26.46 5.63
C ARG A 33 3.75 25.46 6.59
N MET A 34 4.30 24.25 6.66
CA MET A 34 3.72 23.17 7.46
C MET A 34 4.30 23.06 8.87
N ASN A 35 5.59 23.31 9.03
CA ASN A 35 6.29 23.11 10.31
C ASN A 35 6.83 24.41 10.94
N GLY A 36 6.67 25.54 10.26
CA GLY A 36 7.07 26.86 10.72
C GLY A 36 6.08 27.44 11.72
N SER A 37 6.60 28.13 12.72
CA SER A 37 5.85 28.90 13.68
C SER A 37 6.45 30.30 13.77
N VAL A 38 5.62 31.31 13.58
CA VAL A 38 6.03 32.71 13.65
C VAL A 38 5.66 33.26 15.02
N GLN A 39 6.64 33.78 15.74
CA GLN A 39 6.48 34.40 17.05
C GLN A 39 6.84 35.88 16.94
N LEU A 40 6.04 36.73 17.58
CA LEU A 40 6.32 38.15 17.73
C LEU A 40 6.80 38.39 19.17
N SER A 41 8.07 38.78 19.34
CA SER A 41 8.65 39.09 20.65
C SER A 41 9.43 40.39 20.57
N ASN A 42 9.15 41.35 21.47
CA ASN A 42 9.83 42.65 21.52
C ASN A 42 9.92 43.36 20.14
N LYS A 43 8.81 43.36 19.38
CA LYS A 43 8.70 43.89 18.00
C LYS A 43 9.60 43.18 16.95
N LYS A 44 10.25 42.07 17.30
CA LYS A 44 10.99 41.21 16.38
C LYS A 44 10.16 40.00 16.01
N VAL A 45 10.13 39.68 14.72
CA VAL A 45 9.49 38.49 14.18
C VAL A 45 10.53 37.37 14.12
N ILE A 46 10.26 36.27 14.81
CA ILE A 46 11.13 35.08 14.85
C ILE A 46 10.39 33.93 14.18
N LEU A 47 11.08 33.19 13.31
CA LEU A 47 10.56 31.99 12.67
C LEU A 47 11.28 30.76 13.22
N ASP A 48 10.52 29.85 13.83
CA ASP A 48 10.99 28.56 14.28
C ASP A 48 10.39 27.45 13.42
N ILE A 49 11.24 26.64 12.78
CA ILE A 49 10.83 25.50 11.95
C ILE A 49 11.23 24.23 12.69
N SER A 50 10.24 23.43 13.10
CA SER A 50 10.47 22.26 13.95
C SER A 50 10.38 20.93 13.20
N THR A 51 11.23 19.97 13.54
CA THR A 51 11.17 18.61 12.98
C THR A 51 11.80 17.59 13.92
N GLU A 52 11.32 16.36 13.88
CA GLU A 52 11.92 15.23 14.61
C GLU A 52 13.08 14.58 13.85
N ASN A 53 13.29 14.96 12.57
CA ASN A 53 14.33 14.39 11.72
C ASN A 53 15.52 15.36 11.57
N ALA A 54 16.68 14.96 12.09
CA ALA A 54 17.91 15.74 12.01
C ALA A 54 18.38 16.04 10.57
N ALA A 55 18.11 15.14 9.62
CA ALA A 55 18.47 15.35 8.22
C ALA A 55 17.63 16.47 7.58
N ILE A 56 16.32 16.50 7.90
CA ILE A 56 15.43 17.58 7.44
C ILE A 56 15.86 18.91 8.04
N ALA A 57 16.20 18.96 9.34
CA ALA A 57 16.67 20.18 9.98
C ALA A 57 17.94 20.73 9.33
N ARG A 58 18.94 19.88 9.04
CA ARG A 58 20.16 20.27 8.33
C ARG A 58 19.89 20.76 6.91
N ARG A 59 18.94 20.13 6.21
CA ARG A 59 18.51 20.57 4.88
C ARG A 59 17.88 21.95 4.90
N ILE A 60 16.92 22.19 5.80
CA ILE A 60 16.31 23.52 5.97
C ILE A 60 17.38 24.57 6.25
N TYR A 61 18.27 24.31 7.21
CA TYR A 61 19.38 25.22 7.55
C TYR A 61 20.24 25.56 6.32
N SER A 62 20.60 24.55 5.53
CA SER A 62 21.46 24.72 4.35
C SER A 62 20.74 25.51 3.25
N LEU A 63 19.45 25.25 3.01
CA LEU A 63 18.66 25.98 2.04
C LEU A 63 18.46 27.45 2.45
N ILE A 64 18.21 27.72 3.74
CA ILE A 64 18.08 29.09 4.23
C ILE A 64 19.37 29.87 4.03
N LYS A 65 20.52 29.30 4.43
CA LYS A 65 21.82 29.95 4.22
C LYS A 65 22.13 30.18 2.74
N LYS A 66 21.83 29.20 1.88
CA LYS A 66 22.09 29.27 0.45
C LYS A 66 21.28 30.38 -0.24
N HIS A 67 19.99 30.51 0.08
CA HIS A 67 19.09 31.41 -0.65
C HIS A 67 18.96 32.80 -0.05
N PHE A 68 19.11 32.95 1.27
CA PHE A 68 18.82 34.21 1.97
C PHE A 68 20.02 34.78 2.73
N GLN A 69 21.10 33.99 2.90
CA GLN A 69 22.25 34.37 3.72
C GLN A 69 21.87 34.81 5.16
N ALA A 70 20.71 34.36 5.63
CA ALA A 70 20.15 34.76 6.91
C ALA A 70 20.89 34.10 8.09
N HIS A 71 21.08 34.86 9.17
CA HIS A 71 21.52 34.27 10.43
C HIS A 71 20.51 33.20 10.88
N THR A 72 21.00 31.99 11.10
CA THR A 72 20.18 30.82 11.37
C THR A 72 20.81 30.01 12.49
N GLU A 73 19.99 29.64 13.47
CA GLU A 73 20.38 28.88 14.65
C GLU A 73 19.77 27.48 14.60
N LEU A 74 20.52 26.46 15.02
CA LEU A 74 20.01 25.09 15.15
C LEU A 74 19.95 24.72 16.62
N LEU A 75 18.73 24.61 17.15
CA LEU A 75 18.47 24.26 18.54
C LEU A 75 17.98 22.81 18.63
N VAL A 76 18.32 22.12 19.72
CA VAL A 76 17.83 20.77 20.00
C VAL A 76 17.11 20.76 21.35
N ARG A 77 15.85 20.32 21.33
CA ARG A 77 15.03 20.17 22.54
C ARG A 77 14.60 18.72 22.71
N LYS A 78 14.74 18.17 23.91
CA LYS A 78 14.15 16.85 24.24
C LYS A 78 12.68 17.00 24.62
N LYS A 79 11.80 16.17 24.05
CA LYS A 79 10.42 16.06 24.53
C LYS A 79 10.41 15.49 25.95
N MET A 80 9.67 16.14 26.85
CA MET A 80 9.58 15.78 28.28
C MET A 80 8.63 14.61 28.55
N ARG A 81 7.75 14.22 27.61
CA ARG A 81 6.79 13.10 27.75
C ARG A 81 6.71 12.24 26.48
N LEU A 82 6.53 10.93 26.67
CA LEU A 82 6.35 9.82 25.69
C LEU A 82 7.26 9.84 24.44
N LYS A 83 8.11 8.81 24.31
CA LYS A 83 9.22 8.70 23.34
C LYS A 83 10.16 9.90 23.45
N LYS A 84 11.28 9.74 24.20
CA LYS A 84 12.33 10.75 24.45
C LYS A 84 13.06 11.18 23.17
N ASN A 85 12.33 11.65 22.17
CA ASN A 85 12.84 12.01 20.86
C ASN A 85 13.36 13.45 20.91
N ASN A 86 14.45 13.69 20.19
CA ASN A 86 14.95 15.03 19.95
C ASN A 86 14.02 15.73 18.95
N VAL A 87 13.67 16.97 19.25
CA VAL A 87 13.06 17.92 18.31
C VAL A 87 14.15 18.91 17.94
N TYR A 88 14.41 19.01 16.64
CA TYR A 88 15.35 19.95 16.06
C TYR A 88 14.56 21.18 15.63
N ILE A 89 15.04 22.37 15.99
CA ILE A 89 14.40 23.64 15.68
C ILE A 89 15.41 24.47 14.89
N VAL A 90 15.07 24.81 13.65
CA VAL A 90 15.81 25.79 12.86
C VAL A 90 15.17 27.15 13.13
N ARG A 91 15.91 28.01 13.83
CA ARG A 91 15.46 29.33 14.26
C ARG A 91 16.06 30.43 13.40
N ILE A 92 15.23 31.34 12.96
CA ILE A 92 15.59 32.50 12.15
C ILE A 92 15.10 33.75 12.91
N PRO A 93 16.00 34.50 13.58
CA PRO A 93 15.61 35.61 14.45
C PRO A 93 15.42 36.95 13.74
N ALA A 94 15.77 37.06 12.46
CA ALA A 94 15.69 38.27 11.65
C ALA A 94 15.34 37.95 10.20
N GLN A 95 14.99 38.96 9.38
CA GLN A 95 14.65 38.81 7.94
C GLN A 95 13.44 37.90 7.66
N VAL A 96 12.65 37.53 8.66
CA VAL A 96 11.53 36.59 8.51
C VAL A 96 10.50 37.07 7.49
N GLN A 97 10.16 38.36 7.49
CA GLN A 97 9.17 38.90 6.55
C GLN A 97 9.63 38.78 5.09
N GLU A 98 10.90 39.06 4.82
CA GLU A 98 11.50 38.95 3.49
C GLU A 98 11.50 37.50 3.01
N ILE A 99 11.96 36.58 3.86
CA ILE A 99 12.00 35.13 3.57
C ILE A 99 10.60 34.59 3.27
N LEU A 100 9.62 34.90 4.13
CA LEU A 100 8.25 34.41 3.96
C LEU A 100 7.57 35.00 2.71
N LYS A 101 7.87 36.26 2.37
CA LYS A 101 7.36 36.92 1.17
C LYS A 101 7.97 36.31 -0.09
N GLU A 102 9.28 36.10 -0.11
CA GLU A 102 9.97 35.49 -1.26
C GLU A 102 9.54 34.04 -1.49
N LEU A 103 9.28 33.30 -0.42
CA LEU A 103 8.71 31.95 -0.47
C LEU A 103 7.19 31.92 -0.72
N ARG A 104 6.55 33.07 -0.90
CA ARG A 104 5.10 33.20 -1.18
C ARG A 104 4.22 32.55 -0.10
N ILE A 105 4.68 32.55 1.15
CA ILE A 105 3.90 32.07 2.30
C ILE A 105 2.98 33.18 2.81
N VAL A 106 3.45 34.43 2.73
CA VAL A 106 2.70 35.63 3.07
C VAL A 106 2.53 36.54 1.86
N SER A 107 1.39 37.24 1.79
CA SER A 107 1.12 38.29 0.82
C SER A 107 1.53 39.67 1.35
N GLU A 108 1.19 40.73 0.62
CA GLU A 108 1.31 42.10 1.10
C GLU A 108 0.60 42.28 2.45
N GLY A 109 1.15 43.15 3.31
CA GLY A 109 0.67 43.33 4.67
C GLY A 109 1.01 42.19 5.65
N PHE A 110 1.85 41.23 5.26
CA PHE A 110 2.25 40.07 6.10
C PHE A 110 1.08 39.13 6.46
N LEU A 111 0.09 39.03 5.56
CA LEU A 111 -1.04 38.12 5.70
C LEU A 111 -0.65 36.73 5.17
N PHE A 112 -0.91 35.69 5.95
CA PHE A 112 -0.66 34.31 5.52
C PHE A 112 -1.63 33.92 4.41
N GLN A 113 -1.11 33.43 3.29
CA GLN A 113 -1.94 32.89 2.22
C GLN A 113 -2.65 31.62 2.73
N SER A 114 -3.88 31.35 2.33
CA SER A 114 -4.55 30.09 2.74
C SER A 114 -4.23 28.91 1.81
N ARG A 115 -3.92 29.19 0.53
CA ARG A 115 -3.56 28.22 -0.51
C ARG A 115 -2.05 28.24 -0.83
N ILE A 116 -1.65 27.35 -1.74
CA ILE A 116 -0.30 27.35 -2.33
C ILE A 116 -0.29 28.40 -3.45
N ASP A 117 0.67 29.32 -3.42
CA ASP A 117 0.81 30.36 -4.46
C ASP A 117 1.23 29.74 -5.80
N GLU A 118 0.51 30.03 -6.88
CA GLU A 118 0.79 29.47 -8.21
C GLU A 118 2.20 29.81 -8.73
N GLN A 119 2.78 30.92 -8.30
CA GLN A 119 4.12 31.31 -8.74
C GLN A 119 5.21 30.42 -8.12
N ILE A 120 5.02 29.93 -6.88
CA ILE A 120 5.99 29.04 -6.24
C ILE A 120 6.01 27.66 -6.88
N VAL A 121 4.88 27.23 -7.46
CA VAL A 121 4.69 25.92 -8.11
C VAL A 121 4.48 26.03 -9.63
N ARG A 122 4.90 27.14 -10.24
CA ARG A 122 4.65 27.44 -11.68
C ARG A 122 5.14 26.35 -12.64
N LYS A 123 6.30 25.75 -12.38
CA LYS A 123 6.90 24.70 -13.23
C LYS A 123 6.65 23.32 -12.65
N ASN A 124 6.53 22.29 -13.49
CA ASN A 124 6.36 20.90 -13.03
C ASN A 124 7.48 20.44 -12.07
N CYS A 125 8.73 20.89 -12.27
CA CYS A 125 9.82 20.61 -11.33
C CYS A 125 9.57 21.24 -9.94
N CYS A 126 9.00 22.44 -9.87
CA CYS A 126 8.62 23.09 -8.61
C CYS A 126 7.43 22.40 -7.94
N LYS A 127 6.42 21.94 -8.70
CA LYS A 127 5.29 21.15 -8.17
C LYS A 127 5.78 19.89 -7.46
N ARG A 128 6.68 19.14 -8.13
CA ARG A 128 7.36 17.96 -7.57
C ARG A 128 8.12 18.29 -6.29
N ALA A 129 8.88 19.39 -6.30
CA ALA A 129 9.66 19.82 -5.15
C ALA A 129 8.80 20.28 -3.96
N TYR A 130 7.67 20.93 -4.22
CA TYR A 130 6.71 21.31 -3.18
C TYR A 130 6.09 20.07 -2.53
N LEU A 131 5.63 19.09 -3.33
CA LEU A 131 5.11 17.81 -2.82
C LEU A 131 6.17 17.05 -2.01
N ARG A 132 7.44 17.06 -2.46
CA ARG A 132 8.57 16.51 -1.70
C ARG A 132 8.73 17.20 -0.36
N GLY A 133 8.73 18.53 -0.33
CA GLY A 133 8.82 19.32 0.90
C GLY A 133 7.65 19.05 1.85
N ALA A 134 6.44 18.94 1.31
CA ALA A 134 5.23 18.63 2.08
C ALA A 134 5.28 17.23 2.70
N PHE A 135 5.74 16.24 1.93
CA PHE A 135 5.95 14.89 2.44
C PHE A 135 7.04 14.83 3.51
N MET A 136 8.14 15.56 3.35
CA MET A 136 9.16 15.68 4.41
C MET A 136 8.59 16.29 5.69
N ALA A 137 7.83 17.39 5.57
CA ALA A 137 7.26 18.13 6.70
C ALA A 137 6.25 17.30 7.51
N GLY A 138 5.21 16.77 6.85
CA GLY A 138 4.06 16.15 7.49
C GLY A 138 3.65 14.80 6.91
N GLY A 139 4.44 14.24 5.99
CA GLY A 139 4.13 12.99 5.31
C GLY A 139 4.39 11.71 6.13
N SER A 140 3.68 10.65 5.79
CA SER A 140 3.90 9.28 6.26
C SER A 140 3.51 8.30 5.17
N VAL A 141 4.18 7.16 5.12
CA VAL A 141 3.84 6.06 4.22
C VAL A 141 3.99 4.75 4.98
N ASN A 142 2.99 3.89 4.86
CA ASN A 142 3.01 2.57 5.49
C ASN A 142 4.19 1.76 4.98
N ASN A 143 4.73 0.88 5.83
CA ASN A 143 5.63 -0.16 5.36
C ASN A 143 4.87 -1.02 4.34
N PRO A 144 5.37 -1.22 3.11
CA PRO A 144 4.73 -2.06 2.10
C PRO A 144 4.48 -3.50 2.57
N GLU A 145 5.23 -3.99 3.57
CA GLU A 145 5.01 -5.30 4.21
C GLU A 145 3.70 -5.37 5.01
N GLY A 146 3.10 -4.22 5.33
CA GLY A 146 1.83 -4.13 6.04
C GLY A 146 0.64 -4.63 5.21
N SER A 147 -0.49 -4.82 5.90
CA SER A 147 -1.73 -5.31 5.27
C SER A 147 -2.41 -4.29 4.36
N SER A 148 -2.11 -2.99 4.49
CA SER A 148 -2.76 -1.92 3.73
C SER A 148 -1.77 -0.88 3.21
N TYR A 149 -2.06 -0.41 2.00
CA TYR A 149 -1.36 0.70 1.36
C TYR A 149 -1.97 2.02 1.82
N HIS A 150 -1.12 2.91 2.32
CA HIS A 150 -1.53 4.23 2.75
C HIS A 150 -0.33 5.17 2.73
N LEU A 151 -0.47 6.28 2.01
CA LEU A 151 0.40 7.44 2.08
C LEU A 151 -0.46 8.62 2.52
N GLU A 152 0.04 9.41 3.45
CA GLU A 152 -0.66 10.59 3.95
C GLU A 152 0.28 11.77 4.14
N ILE A 153 -0.28 12.98 4.10
CA ILE A 153 0.39 14.23 4.46
C ILE A 153 -0.57 15.04 5.33
N ALA A 154 -0.16 15.33 6.56
CA ALA A 154 -0.96 16.11 7.50
C ALA A 154 -0.84 17.62 7.24
N SER A 155 -1.98 18.32 7.21
CA SER A 155 -2.08 19.78 7.05
C SER A 155 -2.99 20.35 8.15
N MET A 156 -2.67 21.53 8.68
CA MET A 156 -3.53 22.19 9.68
C MET A 156 -4.77 22.83 9.05
N TYR A 157 -4.66 23.27 7.79
CA TYR A 157 -5.69 24.04 7.10
C TYR A 157 -6.26 23.25 5.91
N GLU A 158 -7.57 23.36 5.71
CA GLU A 158 -8.30 22.69 4.64
C GLU A 158 -7.84 23.16 3.26
N GLU A 159 -7.75 24.46 3.06
CA GLU A 159 -7.43 25.05 1.74
C GLU A 159 -6.02 24.65 1.27
N HIS A 160 -5.08 24.52 2.22
CA HIS A 160 -3.75 24.00 1.92
C HIS A 160 -3.78 22.50 1.61
N CYS A 161 -4.58 21.70 2.35
CA CYS A 161 -4.77 20.28 2.04
C CYS A 161 -5.36 20.09 0.62
N GLN A 162 -6.37 20.89 0.28
CA GLN A 162 -6.98 20.85 -1.05
C GLN A 162 -5.97 21.28 -2.12
N SER A 163 -5.18 22.32 -1.87
CA SER A 163 -4.12 22.74 -2.80
C SER A 163 -3.08 21.63 -3.03
N LEU A 164 -2.74 20.84 -2.01
CA LEU A 164 -1.87 19.66 -2.17
C LEU A 164 -2.54 18.57 -3.02
N VAL A 165 -3.85 18.34 -2.84
CA VAL A 165 -4.64 17.39 -3.64
C VAL A 165 -4.66 17.82 -5.10
N ASP A 166 -4.96 19.09 -5.37
CA ASP A 166 -5.01 19.64 -6.72
C ASP A 166 -3.65 19.47 -7.41
N LEU A 167 -2.57 19.85 -6.72
CA LEU A 167 -1.19 19.73 -7.20
C LEU A 167 -0.78 18.28 -7.50
N ALA A 168 -1.16 17.33 -6.65
CA ALA A 168 -0.87 15.92 -6.86
C ALA A 168 -1.71 15.33 -8.02
N ASN A 169 -2.94 15.78 -8.18
CA ASN A 169 -3.85 15.28 -9.21
C ASN A 169 -3.55 15.81 -10.61
N GLU A 170 -2.78 16.90 -10.74
CA GLU A 170 -2.13 17.25 -12.02
C GLU A 170 -1.20 16.13 -12.55
N PHE A 171 -0.72 15.25 -11.66
CA PHE A 171 0.07 14.06 -12.00
C PHE A 171 -0.76 12.77 -11.93
N HIS A 172 -2.10 12.86 -11.92
CA HIS A 172 -3.03 11.73 -11.92
C HIS A 172 -2.88 10.76 -10.73
N LEU A 173 -2.53 11.29 -9.54
CA LEU A 173 -2.26 10.48 -8.35
C LEU A 173 -3.51 10.08 -7.54
N ASN A 174 -4.70 10.49 -7.98
CA ASN A 174 -6.00 10.21 -7.32
C ASN A 174 -5.99 10.50 -5.80
N ALA A 175 -5.29 11.56 -5.42
CA ALA A 175 -5.22 12.00 -4.04
C ALA A 175 -6.55 12.58 -3.57
N ARG A 176 -6.81 12.45 -2.27
CA ARG A 176 -8.02 12.97 -1.62
C ARG A 176 -7.66 13.68 -0.32
N CYS A 177 -8.51 14.62 0.10
CA CYS A 177 -8.42 15.25 1.42
C CYS A 177 -9.52 14.70 2.33
N ILE A 178 -9.23 14.56 3.62
CA ILE A 178 -10.22 14.20 4.65
C ILE A 178 -9.96 14.98 5.94
N GLU A 179 -11.03 15.42 6.60
CA GLU A 179 -10.96 16.04 7.91
C GLU A 179 -10.67 14.99 9.02
N ARG A 180 -9.82 15.36 9.98
CA ARG A 180 -9.50 14.59 11.18
C ARG A 180 -9.51 15.51 12.40
N LYS A 181 -9.50 14.95 13.61
CA LYS A 181 -9.57 15.69 14.88
C LYS A 181 -8.56 16.84 15.06
N LYS A 182 -7.45 16.87 14.30
CA LYS A 182 -6.36 17.84 14.44
C LYS A 182 -6.02 18.56 13.13
N GLY A 183 -6.97 18.63 12.19
CA GLY A 183 -6.78 19.27 10.88
C GLY A 183 -7.17 18.33 9.74
N PHE A 184 -6.45 18.39 8.64
CA PHE A 184 -6.81 17.77 7.38
C PHE A 184 -5.69 16.84 6.89
N ILE A 185 -6.06 15.75 6.24
CA ILE A 185 -5.13 14.75 5.75
C ILE A 185 -5.30 14.61 4.24
N PHE A 186 -4.26 14.94 3.49
CA PHE A 186 -4.06 14.46 2.13
C PHE A 186 -3.73 12.98 2.20
N TYR A 187 -4.33 12.12 1.36
CA TYR A 187 -4.00 10.70 1.33
C TYR A 187 -4.12 10.05 -0.05
N ILE A 188 -3.37 8.96 -0.22
CA ILE A 188 -3.41 8.04 -1.36
C ILE A 188 -3.46 6.60 -0.80
N LYS A 189 -4.39 5.78 -1.29
CA LYS A 189 -4.55 4.37 -0.86
C LYS A 189 -4.16 3.34 -1.92
N GLU A 190 -4.09 3.74 -3.18
CA GLU A 190 -3.73 2.84 -4.28
C GLU A 190 -2.22 2.64 -4.31
N GLY A 191 -1.76 1.40 -4.20
CA GLY A 191 -0.33 1.08 -4.14
C GLY A 191 0.46 1.58 -5.37
N GLU A 192 -0.15 1.53 -6.55
CA GLU A 192 0.42 2.04 -7.80
C GLU A 192 0.58 3.57 -7.75
N LYS A 193 -0.43 4.30 -7.27
CA LYS A 193 -0.35 5.76 -7.09
C LYS A 193 0.63 6.17 -5.99
N ILE A 194 0.86 5.35 -4.98
CA ILE A 194 1.92 5.57 -4.00
C ILE A 194 3.30 5.43 -4.65
N ILE A 195 3.52 4.41 -5.48
CA ILE A 195 4.77 4.23 -6.25
C ILE A 195 4.99 5.43 -7.18
N GLU A 196 3.97 5.86 -7.93
CA GLU A 196 4.03 7.05 -8.77
C GLU A 196 4.37 8.31 -7.96
N PHE A 197 3.76 8.50 -6.77
CA PHE A 197 4.08 9.61 -5.88
C PHE A 197 5.54 9.56 -5.39
N LEU A 198 6.02 8.39 -4.95
CA LEU A 198 7.41 8.22 -4.51
C LEU A 198 8.41 8.53 -5.64
N ASN A 199 8.10 8.11 -6.87
CA ASN A 199 8.89 8.45 -8.05
C ASN A 199 8.88 9.96 -8.29
N LEU A 200 7.68 10.57 -8.25
CA LEU A 200 7.47 11.99 -8.52
C LEU A 200 8.29 12.90 -7.60
N ILE A 201 8.42 12.53 -6.33
CA ILE A 201 9.20 13.29 -5.35
C ILE A 201 10.69 12.91 -5.32
N GLY A 202 11.09 11.84 -6.03
CA GLY A 202 12.49 11.40 -6.14
C GLY A 202 12.95 10.41 -5.06
N ALA A 203 12.03 9.73 -4.37
CA ALA A 203 12.34 8.71 -3.37
C ALA A 203 12.53 7.32 -4.03
N HIS A 204 13.55 7.19 -4.88
CA HIS A 204 13.78 6.00 -5.71
C HIS A 204 14.11 4.73 -4.89
N GLN A 205 14.88 4.85 -3.80
CA GLN A 205 15.21 3.70 -2.93
C GLN A 205 13.97 3.21 -2.18
N ALA A 206 13.16 4.14 -1.66
CA ALA A 206 11.88 3.79 -1.07
C ALA A 206 10.93 3.17 -2.10
N LEU A 207 10.91 3.68 -3.34
CA LEU A 207 10.11 3.13 -4.43
C LEU A 207 10.49 1.68 -4.72
N PHE A 208 11.77 1.37 -4.96
CA PHE A 208 12.21 0.01 -5.28
C PHE A 208 11.82 -0.97 -4.18
N LYS A 209 12.07 -0.60 -2.92
CA LYS A 209 11.67 -1.41 -1.77
C LYS A 209 10.16 -1.62 -1.69
N PHE A 210 9.37 -0.60 -2.05
CA PHE A 210 7.91 -0.71 -2.10
C PHE A 210 7.43 -1.66 -3.20
N GLU A 211 8.06 -1.57 -4.37
CA GLU A 211 7.74 -2.39 -5.54
C GLU A 211 8.13 -3.87 -5.33
N ASP A 212 9.32 -4.15 -4.80
CA ASP A 212 9.79 -5.51 -4.49
C ASP A 212 8.79 -6.26 -3.60
N VAL A 213 8.35 -5.60 -2.51
CA VAL A 213 7.40 -6.20 -1.57
C VAL A 213 6.04 -6.42 -2.20
N ARG A 214 5.56 -5.47 -3.03
CA ARG A 214 4.30 -5.61 -3.76
C ARG A 214 4.34 -6.79 -4.73
N ILE A 215 5.40 -6.91 -5.53
CA ILE A 215 5.58 -8.02 -6.49
C ILE A 215 5.56 -9.37 -5.77
N MET A 216 6.34 -9.50 -4.69
CA MET A 216 6.40 -10.75 -3.92
C MET A 216 5.06 -11.10 -3.28
N ARG A 217 4.30 -10.10 -2.81
CA ARG A 217 2.97 -10.30 -2.24
C ARG A 217 1.97 -10.76 -3.30
N ASP A 218 1.99 -10.14 -4.47
CA ASP A 218 1.09 -10.48 -5.57
C ASP A 218 1.39 -11.88 -6.13
N MET A 219 2.68 -12.24 -6.23
CA MET A 219 3.11 -13.60 -6.58
C MET A 219 2.61 -14.63 -5.55
N ARG A 220 2.86 -14.40 -4.25
CA ARG A 220 2.41 -15.31 -3.18
C ARG A 220 0.89 -15.48 -3.18
N ASN A 221 0.14 -14.38 -3.36
CA ASN A 221 -1.31 -14.42 -3.44
C ASN A 221 -1.81 -15.16 -4.69
N SER A 222 -1.09 -15.08 -5.80
CA SER A 222 -1.38 -15.86 -7.00
C SER A 222 -1.17 -17.36 -6.75
N VAL A 223 -0.01 -17.74 -6.20
CA VAL A 223 0.32 -19.14 -5.86
C VAL A 223 -0.70 -19.71 -4.87
N ASN A 224 -1.02 -18.98 -3.81
CA ASN A 224 -2.01 -19.42 -2.83
C ASN A 224 -3.38 -19.68 -3.46
N ARG A 225 -3.81 -18.84 -4.41
CA ARG A 225 -5.07 -19.07 -5.14
C ARG A 225 -5.04 -20.33 -5.99
N ILE A 226 -3.92 -20.60 -6.67
CA ILE A 226 -3.72 -21.80 -7.48
C ILE A 226 -3.77 -23.05 -6.58
N VAL A 227 -2.94 -23.07 -5.54
CA VAL A 227 -2.85 -24.20 -4.60
C VAL A 227 -4.20 -24.47 -3.91
N ASN A 228 -4.92 -23.43 -3.49
CA ASN A 228 -6.24 -23.59 -2.89
C ASN A 228 -7.25 -24.18 -3.88
N CYS A 229 -7.22 -23.76 -5.15
CA CYS A 229 -8.08 -24.29 -6.20
C CYS A 229 -7.78 -25.78 -6.45
N GLU A 230 -6.50 -26.14 -6.60
CA GLU A 230 -6.07 -27.53 -6.82
C GLU A 230 -6.43 -28.42 -5.64
N THR A 231 -6.14 -27.97 -4.41
CA THR A 231 -6.47 -28.70 -3.18
C THR A 231 -7.98 -28.93 -3.06
N ALA A 232 -8.79 -27.92 -3.36
CA ALA A 232 -10.25 -28.06 -3.34
C ALA A 232 -10.75 -29.06 -4.40
N ASN A 233 -10.15 -29.07 -5.58
CA ASN A 233 -10.50 -30.02 -6.66
C ASN A 233 -10.08 -31.45 -6.33
N LEU A 234 -8.89 -31.64 -5.75
CA LEU A 234 -8.42 -32.94 -5.26
C LEU A 234 -9.34 -33.46 -4.16
N ASN A 235 -9.67 -32.64 -3.15
CA ASN A 235 -10.57 -33.04 -2.05
C ASN A 235 -11.96 -33.44 -2.54
N LYS A 236 -12.53 -32.72 -3.53
CA LYS A 236 -13.80 -33.11 -4.16
C LYS A 236 -13.71 -34.44 -4.88
N THR A 237 -12.61 -34.69 -5.59
CA THR A 237 -12.39 -35.92 -6.35
C THR A 237 -12.22 -37.11 -5.41
N ILE A 238 -11.42 -36.96 -4.36
CA ILE A 238 -11.24 -37.97 -3.31
C ILE A 238 -12.56 -38.26 -2.61
N GLY A 239 -13.29 -37.22 -2.17
CA GLY A 239 -14.58 -37.39 -1.50
C GLY A 239 -15.62 -38.10 -2.37
N ALA A 240 -15.64 -37.84 -3.68
CA ALA A 240 -16.48 -38.58 -4.63
C ALA A 240 -16.03 -40.04 -4.77
N ALA A 241 -14.73 -40.30 -4.86
CA ALA A 241 -14.20 -41.66 -4.96
C ALA A 241 -14.54 -42.51 -3.73
N VAL A 242 -14.34 -41.97 -2.53
CA VAL A 242 -14.69 -42.64 -1.26
C VAL A 242 -16.17 -42.98 -1.22
N ARG A 243 -17.04 -42.01 -1.52
CA ARG A 243 -18.51 -42.21 -1.55
C ARG A 243 -18.92 -43.29 -2.54
N GLN A 244 -18.35 -43.26 -3.76
CA GLN A 244 -18.63 -44.26 -4.79
C GLN A 244 -18.26 -45.66 -4.30
N ILE A 245 -17.08 -45.81 -3.69
CA ILE A 245 -16.62 -47.10 -3.15
C ILE A 245 -17.55 -47.59 -2.04
N GLU A 246 -17.95 -46.72 -1.11
CA GLU A 246 -18.89 -47.07 -0.04
C GLU A 246 -20.26 -47.51 -0.58
N ASN A 247 -20.79 -46.80 -1.59
CA ASN A 247 -22.05 -47.13 -2.24
C ASN A 247 -21.97 -48.48 -2.98
N ILE A 248 -20.87 -48.74 -3.68
CA ILE A 248 -20.66 -50.03 -4.35
C ILE A 248 -20.57 -51.16 -3.32
N LYS A 249 -19.86 -50.98 -2.21
CA LYS A 249 -19.76 -51.99 -1.13
C LYS A 249 -21.12 -52.28 -0.49
N LEU A 250 -21.96 -51.26 -0.29
CA LEU A 250 -23.33 -51.44 0.21
C LEU A 250 -24.16 -52.30 -0.75
N LEU A 251 -24.14 -51.97 -2.05
CA LEU A 251 -24.86 -52.74 -3.07
C LEU A 251 -24.37 -54.18 -3.16
N GLN A 252 -23.05 -54.40 -3.07
CA GLN A 252 -22.45 -55.73 -3.04
C GLN A 252 -22.98 -56.57 -1.87
N LYS A 253 -23.16 -55.96 -0.69
CA LYS A 253 -23.61 -56.66 0.52
C LYS A 253 -25.10 -56.98 0.49
N GLU A 254 -25.94 -56.04 0.09
CA GLU A 254 -27.41 -56.15 0.23
C GLU A 254 -28.08 -56.80 -0.98
N VAL A 255 -27.53 -56.62 -2.20
CA VAL A 255 -28.15 -57.07 -3.45
C VAL A 255 -27.25 -58.02 -4.24
N GLY A 256 -25.92 -57.92 -4.10
CA GLY A 256 -24.96 -58.61 -4.95
C GLY A 256 -24.70 -57.84 -6.26
N LEU A 257 -23.43 -57.71 -6.65
CA LEU A 257 -23.04 -56.93 -7.84
C LEU A 257 -23.46 -57.60 -9.14
N GLU A 258 -23.61 -58.93 -9.14
CA GLU A 258 -24.09 -59.76 -10.24
C GLU A 258 -25.53 -59.45 -10.67
N ASN A 259 -26.33 -58.87 -9.76
CA ASN A 259 -27.70 -58.47 -10.02
C ASN A 259 -27.81 -57.05 -10.58
N LEU A 260 -26.70 -56.32 -10.71
CA LEU A 260 -26.66 -55.03 -11.38
C LEU A 260 -26.64 -55.21 -12.91
N PRO A 261 -27.22 -54.29 -13.69
CA PRO A 261 -27.06 -54.26 -15.14
C PRO A 261 -25.58 -54.31 -15.55
N ASP A 262 -25.25 -55.06 -16.62
CA ASP A 262 -23.87 -55.36 -17.02
C ASP A 262 -22.94 -54.13 -17.03
N LYS A 263 -23.41 -53.02 -17.60
CA LYS A 263 -22.62 -51.77 -17.70
C LYS A 263 -22.32 -51.13 -16.34
N LEU A 264 -23.19 -51.32 -15.35
CA LEU A 264 -23.02 -50.83 -13.98
C LEU A 264 -22.15 -51.78 -13.15
N ARG A 265 -22.36 -53.08 -13.29
CA ARG A 265 -21.51 -54.11 -12.66
C ARG A 265 -20.05 -53.91 -13.05
N GLU A 266 -19.77 -53.77 -14.34
CA GLU A 266 -18.41 -53.63 -14.87
C GLU A 266 -17.67 -52.43 -14.27
N VAL A 267 -18.33 -51.27 -14.16
CA VAL A 267 -17.71 -50.08 -13.57
C VAL A 267 -17.56 -50.21 -12.06
N ALA A 268 -18.48 -50.91 -11.38
CA ALA A 268 -18.42 -51.15 -9.95
C ALA A 268 -17.23 -52.03 -9.57
N GLU A 269 -17.02 -53.12 -10.31
CA GLU A 269 -15.91 -54.06 -10.12
C GLU A 269 -14.55 -53.38 -10.34
N ILE A 270 -14.38 -52.66 -11.45
CA ILE A 270 -13.14 -51.93 -11.74
C ILE A 270 -12.87 -50.86 -10.67
N ARG A 271 -13.91 -50.15 -10.22
CA ARG A 271 -13.79 -49.10 -9.19
C ARG A 271 -13.40 -49.67 -7.82
N LEU A 272 -13.84 -50.88 -7.47
CA LEU A 272 -13.39 -51.57 -6.25
C LEU A 272 -11.96 -52.09 -6.37
N ALA A 273 -11.59 -52.62 -7.54
CA ALA A 273 -10.25 -53.14 -7.79
C ALA A 273 -9.20 -52.01 -7.83
N HIS A 274 -9.59 -50.82 -8.31
CA HIS A 274 -8.71 -49.67 -8.48
C HIS A 274 -9.31 -48.40 -7.84
N PRO A 275 -9.27 -48.29 -6.50
CA PRO A 275 -9.91 -47.21 -5.76
C PRO A 275 -9.23 -45.84 -5.93
N ASP A 276 -7.96 -45.84 -6.29
CA ASP A 276 -7.09 -44.67 -6.46
C ASP A 276 -7.13 -44.07 -7.88
N MET A 277 -7.64 -44.82 -8.86
CA MET A 277 -7.73 -44.34 -10.24
C MET A 277 -8.71 -43.17 -10.40
N ASN A 278 -8.43 -42.28 -11.34
CA ASN A 278 -9.39 -41.25 -11.72
C ASN A 278 -10.43 -41.80 -12.72
N LEU A 279 -11.52 -41.07 -12.93
CA LEU A 279 -12.63 -41.51 -13.80
C LEU A 279 -12.23 -41.75 -15.28
N LYS A 280 -11.13 -41.15 -15.74
CA LYS A 280 -10.63 -41.38 -17.10
C LYS A 280 -9.93 -42.74 -17.18
N GLU A 281 -9.05 -43.03 -16.23
CA GLU A 281 -8.34 -44.31 -16.12
C GLU A 281 -9.32 -45.48 -15.93
N VAL A 282 -10.34 -45.32 -15.09
CA VAL A 282 -11.43 -46.31 -14.96
C VAL A 282 -12.12 -46.57 -16.30
N GLY A 283 -12.31 -45.52 -17.11
CA GLY A 283 -12.94 -45.60 -18.42
C GLY A 283 -12.09 -46.33 -19.46
N GLU A 284 -10.77 -46.23 -19.36
CA GLU A 284 -9.80 -46.90 -20.23
C GLU A 284 -9.76 -48.42 -19.97
N LEU A 285 -10.08 -48.86 -18.74
CA LEU A 285 -10.16 -50.29 -18.38
C LEU A 285 -11.51 -50.95 -18.72
N LEU A 286 -12.55 -50.16 -19.02
CA LEU A 286 -13.86 -50.69 -19.43
C LEU A 286 -13.84 -51.22 -20.87
N LYS A 287 -14.61 -52.28 -21.12
CA LYS A 287 -14.79 -52.84 -22.47
C LYS A 287 -15.39 -51.78 -23.40
N GLY A 288 -14.66 -51.49 -24.47
CA GLY A 288 -15.05 -50.49 -25.48
C GLY A 288 -14.63 -49.06 -25.17
N THR A 289 -13.74 -48.83 -24.19
CA THR A 289 -13.17 -47.50 -23.80
C THR A 289 -14.23 -46.42 -23.60
N VAL A 290 -14.58 -46.18 -22.35
CA VAL A 290 -15.65 -45.23 -22.00
C VAL A 290 -15.07 -43.88 -21.63
N SER A 291 -15.67 -42.79 -22.13
CA SER A 291 -15.24 -41.44 -21.75
C SER A 291 -15.47 -41.17 -20.25
N LYS A 292 -14.68 -40.25 -19.68
CA LYS A 292 -14.81 -39.78 -18.28
C LYS A 292 -16.27 -39.47 -17.90
N SER A 293 -17.01 -38.79 -18.76
CA SER A 293 -18.43 -38.45 -18.51
C SER A 293 -19.33 -39.67 -18.54
N GLY A 294 -19.06 -40.65 -19.41
CA GLY A 294 -19.78 -41.92 -19.46
C GLY A 294 -19.59 -42.75 -18.19
N VAL A 295 -18.36 -42.82 -17.68
CA VAL A 295 -18.04 -43.47 -16.40
C VAL A 295 -18.77 -42.77 -15.25
N ASN A 296 -18.68 -41.44 -15.19
CA ASN A 296 -19.35 -40.64 -14.16
C ASN A 296 -20.87 -40.87 -14.14
N HIS A 297 -21.50 -40.96 -15.31
CA HIS A 297 -22.93 -41.23 -15.41
C HIS A 297 -23.31 -42.62 -14.90
N ARG A 298 -22.49 -43.65 -15.18
CA ARG A 298 -22.72 -45.00 -14.63
C ARG A 298 -22.56 -45.02 -13.10
N LEU A 299 -21.53 -44.37 -12.55
CA LEU A 299 -21.32 -44.28 -11.10
C LEU A 299 -22.43 -43.48 -10.39
N ARG A 300 -22.97 -42.42 -11.01
CA ARG A 300 -24.15 -41.72 -10.46
C ARG A 300 -25.37 -42.63 -10.34
N LYS A 301 -25.61 -43.50 -11.33
CA LYS A 301 -26.70 -44.48 -11.24
C LYS A 301 -26.49 -45.49 -10.11
N ILE A 302 -25.24 -45.88 -9.86
CA ILE A 302 -24.88 -46.73 -8.72
C ILE A 302 -25.16 -45.99 -7.40
N ASP A 303 -24.77 -44.70 -7.31
CA ASP A 303 -25.08 -43.87 -6.14
C ASP A 303 -26.60 -43.79 -5.89
N GLU A 304 -27.40 -43.57 -6.94
CA GLU A 304 -28.88 -43.55 -6.86
C GLU A 304 -29.48 -44.88 -6.37
N LEU A 305 -28.93 -46.02 -6.80
CA LEU A 305 -29.36 -47.34 -6.33
C LEU A 305 -29.01 -47.56 -4.86
N ALA A 306 -27.81 -47.18 -4.44
CA ALA A 306 -27.39 -47.27 -3.05
C ALA A 306 -28.24 -46.38 -2.14
N GLU A 307 -28.60 -45.18 -2.58
CA GLU A 307 -29.50 -44.29 -1.84
C GLU A 307 -30.92 -44.88 -1.68
N LYS A 308 -31.43 -45.59 -2.68
CA LYS A 308 -32.73 -46.28 -2.53
C LYS A 308 -32.69 -47.36 -1.44
N ILE A 309 -31.57 -48.06 -1.28
CA ILE A 309 -31.38 -49.07 -0.23
C ILE A 309 -31.28 -48.41 1.16
N ARG A 310 -30.57 -47.28 1.28
CA ARG A 310 -30.46 -46.55 2.55
C ARG A 310 -31.79 -45.97 3.05
N ASN A 311 -32.69 -45.63 2.12
CA ASN A 311 -33.98 -45.01 2.41
C ASN A 311 -35.15 -46.01 2.42
N ALA A 312 -34.87 -47.30 2.22
CA ALA A 312 -35.84 -48.40 2.33
C ALA A 312 -35.85 -48.97 3.75
#